data_AF-R9PQ33-F1
#
_entry.id   AF-R9PQ33-F1
#
_cell.length_a   1.000
_cell.length_b   1.000
_cell.length_c   1.000
_cell.angle_alpha   90.00
_cell.angle_beta   90.00
_cell.angle_gamma   90.00
#
_symmetry.space_group_name_H-M   'P 1'
#
loop_
_entity.id
_entity.type
_entity.pdbx_description
1 polymer ?
#
loop_
_entity_poly.entity_id
_entity_poly.type
_entity_poly.pdbx_seq_one_letter_code
_entity_poly.pdbx_strand_id
1 'polypeptide(L)' 'MGKPEATLELESYRFRVASGAGSSEIEWSLIKQVWKFDGLWLLFFSAGEFMTLPTENISGENLEFILTRLEEVGAKVV' A
#
# COMPACT_ATOMS: atom_id res chain seq x y z
N MET A 1 -18.87 5.99 -17.64
CA MET A 1 -18.00 6.25 -16.48
C MET A 1 -17.67 4.90 -15.87
N GLY A 2 -16.39 4.52 -15.87
CA GLY A 2 -15.94 3.23 -15.31
C GLY A 2 -16.11 3.22 -13.80
N LYS A 3 -16.36 2.04 -13.22
CA LYS A 3 -16.48 1.87 -11.77
C LYS A 3 -15.22 2.42 -11.08
N PRO A 4 -15.33 2.99 -9.87
CA PRO A 4 -14.18 3.48 -9.08
C PRO A 4 -13.41 2.29 -8.48
N GLU A 5 -12.94 1.39 -9.34
CA GLU A 5 -12.19 0.20 -8.99
C GLU A 5 -10.70 0.48 -9.20
N ALA A 6 -9.90 0.02 -8.25
CA ALA A 6 -8.45 0.01 -8.34
C ALA A 6 -7.95 -1.41 -8.13
N THR A 7 -6.95 -1.82 -8.91
CA THR A 7 -6.26 -3.10 -8.80
C THR A 7 -4.94 -2.87 -8.06
N LEU A 8 -4.70 -3.70 -7.05
CA LEU A 8 -3.44 -3.76 -6.32
C LEU A 8 -2.68 -5.02 -6.75
N GLU A 9 -1.53 -4.84 -7.38
CA GLU A 9 -0.62 -5.92 -7.76
C GLU A 9 0.57 -5.91 -6.79
N LEU A 10 0.77 -7.01 -6.07
CA LEU A 10 1.82 -7.18 -5.07
C LEU A 10 2.97 -7.99 -5.65
N GLU A 11 4.16 -7.39 -5.71
CA GLU A 11 5.40 -8.05 -6.13
C GLU A 11 6.44 -8.03 -5.00
N SER A 12 7.52 -8.77 -5.13
CA SER A 12 8.53 -8.88 -4.08
C SER A 12 9.29 -7.57 -3.80
N TYR A 13 9.47 -6.70 -4.80
CA TYR A 13 10.28 -5.47 -4.69
C TYR A 13 9.44 -4.18 -4.76
N ARG A 14 8.20 -4.28 -5.23
CA ARG A 14 7.27 -3.16 -5.40
C ARG A 14 5.83 -3.62 -5.27
N PHE A 15 4.93 -2.66 -5.20
CA PHE A 15 3.52 -2.87 -5.53
C PHE A 15 3.06 -1.84 -6.56
N ARG A 16 2.01 -2.20 -7.29
CA ARG A 16 1.38 -1.34 -8.28
C ARG A 16 -0.08 -1.13 -7.94
N VAL A 17 -0.51 0.12 -8.01
CA VAL A 17 -1.91 0.51 -7.91
C VAL A 17 -2.34 1.03 -9.27
N ALA A 18 -3.35 0.42 -9.87
CA ALA A 18 -3.89 0.83 -11.18
C ALA A 18 -5.39 1.08 -11.07
N SER A 19 -5.87 2.16 -11.67
CA SER A 19 -7.29 2.53 -11.72
C SER A 19 -7.63 3.13 -13.09
N GLY A 20 -8.91 3.40 -13.33
CA GLY A 20 -9.34 4.11 -14.54
C GLY A 20 -8.74 5.51 -14.72
N ALA A 21 -8.18 6.11 -13.66
CA ALA A 21 -7.52 7.42 -13.69
C ALA A 21 -6.01 7.36 -13.97
N GLY A 22 -5.39 6.17 -13.87
CA GLY A 22 -3.95 5.99 -14.04
C GLY A 22 -3.39 4.87 -13.17
N SER A 23 -2.07 4.66 -13.27
CA SER A 23 -1.35 3.69 -12.44
C SER A 23 -0.11 4.29 -11.78
N SER A 24 0.19 3.84 -10.57
CA SER A 24 1.40 4.19 -9.81
C SER A 24 2.11 2.91 -9.37
N GLU A 25 3.43 2.93 -9.43
CA GLU A 25 4.30 1.84 -8.99
C GLU A 25 5.21 2.36 -7.89
N ILE A 26 5.28 1.63 -6.78
CA ILE A 26 5.97 2.06 -5.57
C ILE A 26 6.82 0.91 -5.06
N GLU A 27 8.12 1.17 -4.93
CA GLU A 27 9.03 0.25 -4.26
C GLU A 27 8.76 0.22 -2.76
N TRP A 28 8.81 -0.96 -2.16
CA TRP A 28 8.60 -1.13 -0.71
C TRP A 28 9.58 -0.25 0.10
N SER A 29 10.82 -0.13 -0.38
CA SER A 29 11.91 0.64 0.22
C SER A 29 11.61 2.14 0.43
N LEU A 30 10.66 2.68 -0.33
CA LEU A 30 10.23 4.08 -0.23
C LEU A 30 9.31 4.31 0.97
N ILE A 31 8.62 3.28 1.46
CA ILE A 31 7.71 3.40 2.61
C ILE A 31 8.55 3.44 3.88
N LYS A 32 8.47 4.56 4.62
CA LYS A 32 9.20 4.75 5.88
C LYS A 32 8.35 4.48 7.10
N GLN A 33 7.05 4.71 6.99
CA GLN A 33 6.12 4.55 8.08
C GLN A 33 4.75 4.15 7.56
N VAL A 34 4.06 3.32 8.34
CA VAL A 34 2.67 2.94 8.10
C VAL A 34 1.86 3.19 9.35
N TRP A 35 0.73 3.88 9.20
CA TRP A 35 -0.27 3.99 10.27
C TRP A 35 -1.46 3.11 9.93
N LYS A 36 -1.81 2.21 10.83
CA LYS A 36 -2.94 1.31 10.67
C LYS A 36 -4.16 1.84 11.37
N PHE A 37 -5.22 2.08 10.62
CA PHE A 37 -6.57 2.28 11.13
C PHE A 37 -7.44 1.11 10.71
N ASP A 38 -8.59 0.98 11.36
CA ASP A 38 -9.59 0.00 10.92
C ASP A 38 -10.10 0.38 9.53
N GLY A 39 -10.05 -0.58 8.59
CA GLY A 39 -10.43 -0.40 7.18
C GLY A 39 -9.50 0.47 6.31
N LEU A 40 -8.48 1.12 6.88
CA LEU A 40 -7.64 2.07 6.14
C LEU A 40 -6.22 2.17 6.70
N TRP A 41 -5.20 2.05 5.84
CA TRP A 41 -3.81 2.33 6.20
C TRP A 41 -3.28 3.58 5.50
N LEU A 42 -2.38 4.31 6.17
CA LEU A 42 -1.61 5.41 5.58
C LEU A 42 -0.15 4.98 5.41
N LEU A 43 0.34 5.00 4.18
CA LEU A 43 1.72 4.66 3.81
C LEU A 43 2.49 5.97 3.57
N PHE A 44 3.49 6.27 4.39
CA PHE A 44 4.27 7.51 4.31
C PHE A 44 5.59 7.28 3.58
N PHE A 45 5.88 8.10 2.56
CA PHE A 45 7.10 8.04 1.76
C PHE A 45 8.11 9.12 2.17
N SER A 46 7.63 10.35 2.36
CA SER A 46 8.43 11.51 2.74
C SER A 46 7.59 12.55 3.51
N ALA A 47 8.17 13.69 3.87
CA ALA A 47 7.44 14.74 4.57
C ALA A 47 6.35 15.35 3.68
N GLY A 48 5.09 15.04 3.98
CA GLY A 48 3.93 15.52 3.21
C GLY A 48 3.50 14.61 2.05
N GLU A 49 4.20 13.49 1.83
CA GLU A 49 3.84 12.51 0.79
C GLU A 49 3.42 11.19 1.42
N PHE A 50 2.15 10.85 1.23
CA PHE A 50 1.57 9.61 1.71
C PHE A 50 0.54 9.06 0.74
N MET A 51 0.25 7.78 0.87
CA MET A 51 -0.81 7.08 0.17
C MET A 51 -1.81 6.49 1.15
N THR A 52 -3.08 6.55 0.79
CA THR A 52 -4.15 5.82 1.48
C THR A 52 -4.34 4.45 0.84
N LEU A 53 -4.32 3.40 1.65
CA LEU A 53 -4.61 2.03 1.24
C LEU A 53 -5.87 1.53 1.97
N PRO A 54 -7.03 1.46 1.30
CA PRO A 54 -8.21 0.82 1.86
C PRO A 54 -7.96 -0.67 2.07
N THR A 55 -8.17 -1.19 3.28
CA THR A 55 -7.85 -2.58 3.62
C THR A 55 -9.07 -3.49 3.66
N GLU A 56 -10.30 -2.94 3.67
CA GLU A 56 -11.55 -3.71 3.77
C GLU A 56 -11.73 -4.73 2.63
N ASN A 57 -11.19 -4.42 1.45
CA ASN A 57 -11.33 -5.25 0.24
C ASN A 57 -10.07 -6.07 -0.07
N ILE A 58 -9.09 -6.12 0.84
CA ILE A 58 -7.84 -6.87 0.68
C ILE A 58 -7.93 -8.14 1.54
N SER A 59 -7.57 -9.30 0.97
CA SER A 59 -7.56 -10.55 1.72
C SER A 59 -6.54 -10.51 2.87
N GLY A 60 -6.79 -11.30 3.92
CA GLY A 60 -5.87 -11.41 5.06
C GLY A 60 -4.45 -11.81 4.65
N GLU A 61 -4.33 -12.78 3.73
CA GLU A 61 -3.04 -13.21 3.17
C GLU A 61 -2.28 -12.05 2.51
N ASN A 62 -2.98 -11.21 1.73
CA ASN A 62 -2.36 -10.06 1.08
C ASN A 62 -1.97 -8.98 2.09
N LEU A 63 -2.76 -8.77 3.15
CA LEU A 63 -2.39 -7.84 4.23
C LEU A 63 -1.15 -8.33 4.99
N GLU A 64 -1.07 -9.62 5.29
CA GLU A 64 0.11 -10.25 5.91
C GLU A 64 1.35 -10.14 5.01
N PHE A 65 1.19 -10.35 3.70
CA PHE A 65 2.26 -10.15 2.73
C PHE A 65 2.77 -8.70 2.73
N ILE A 66 1.86 -7.72 2.72
CA ILE A 66 2.22 -6.29 2.77
C ILE A 66 2.99 -5.99 4.06
N LEU A 67 2.51 -6.46 5.21
CA LEU A 67 3.18 -6.26 6.50
C LEU A 67 4.58 -6.87 6.51
N THR A 68 4.72 -8.10 6.00
CA THR A 68 6.01 -8.78 5.89
C THR A 68 6.99 -7.96 5.06
N ARG A 69 6.55 -7.41 3.91
CA ARG A 69 7.39 -6.55 3.07
C ARG A 69 7.79 -5.25 3.75
N LEU A 70 6.88 -4.64 4.49
CA LEU A 70 7.14 -3.42 5.26
C LEU A 70 8.17 -3.66 6.37
N GLU A 71 8.10 -4.80 7.05
CA GLU A 71 9.07 -5.20 8.07
C GLU A 71 10.46 -5.45 7.47
N GLU A 72 10.54 -6.14 6.33
CA GLU A 72 11.80 -6.43 5.62
C GLU A 72 12.56 -5.15 5.21
N VAL A 73 11.84 -4.10 4.82
CA VAL A 73 12.44 -2.79 4.45
C VAL A 73 12.65 -1.87 5.66
N GLY A 74 12.31 -2.33 6.87
CA GLY A 74 12.47 -1.57 8.11
C GLY A 74 11.47 -0.41 8.27
N ALA A 75 10.32 -0.48 7.60
CA ALA A 75 9.27 0.52 7.78
C ALA A 75 8.67 0.43 9.18
N LYS A 76 8.41 1.59 9.80
CA LYS A 76 7.78 1.64 11.11
C LYS A 76 6.27 1.45 10.99
N VAL A 77 5.75 0.33 11.50
CA VAL A 77 4.31 0.08 11.58
C VAL A 77 3.78 0.59 12.93
N VAL A 78 2.77 1.47 12.88
CA VAL A 78 2.12 2.11 14.05
C VAL A 78 0.64 1.77 14.07
#